data_AF-A0A7H8JVF9-F1
#
_entry.id   AF-A0A7H8JVF9-F1
#
_cell.length_a   1.000
_cell.length_b   1.000
_cell.length_c   1.000
_cell.angle_alpha   90.00
_cell.angle_beta   90.00
_cell.angle_gamma   90.00
#
_symmetry.space_group_name_H-M   'P 1'
#
loop_
_entity.id
_entity.type
_entity.pdbx_description
1 polymer ?
#
loop_
_entity_poly.entity_id
_entity_poly.type
_entity_poly.pdbx_seq_one_letter_code
_entity_poly.pdbx_strand_id
1 'polypeptide(L)'
;MAVDKYLEHRMVLRELPGLEKVANIAQRGGWQVVETNEGRADADYKTVITWGVNHDLWVTYIEDTITHVSCAVVFGTGQEAVDDYAKRVSFFLEPFSREQLLAPGTSTEARTEKARRIVRLTLAASAEFDEEIFAVISEASRDQDPQIRNIAAWSTVYLTWPQAEEMLRWMAENEPNEDVRNGVRGLLAQQ
;
A
#
# COMPACT_ATOMS: atom_id res chain seq x y z
N MET A 1 -10.88 -26.60 -4.60
CA MET A 1 -11.37 -25.46 -5.41
C MET A 1 -10.22 -24.48 -5.47
N ALA A 2 -9.74 -24.12 -6.66
CA ALA A 2 -8.83 -23.00 -6.76
C ALA A 2 -9.61 -21.75 -6.32
N VAL A 3 -9.04 -20.97 -5.41
CA VAL A 3 -9.57 -19.62 -5.15
C VAL A 3 -9.24 -18.84 -6.42
N ASP A 4 -10.27 -18.42 -7.16
CA ASP A 4 -10.07 -17.58 -8.33
C ASP A 4 -9.32 -16.32 -7.86
N LYS A 5 -8.12 -16.13 -8.41
CA LYS A 5 -7.27 -14.99 -8.04
C LYS A 5 -7.90 -13.74 -8.64
N TYR A 6 -8.40 -12.84 -7.79
CA TYR A 6 -8.83 -11.52 -8.24
C TYR A 6 -7.64 -10.75 -8.80
N LEU A 7 -7.91 -10.02 -9.87
CA LEU A 7 -6.97 -9.08 -10.49
C LEU A 7 -7.20 -7.72 -9.85
N GLU A 8 -6.14 -6.97 -9.59
CA GLU A 8 -6.21 -5.71 -8.87
C GLU A 8 -5.40 -4.60 -9.54
N HIS A 9 -5.88 -3.37 -9.41
CA HIS A 9 -5.19 -2.15 -9.81
C HIS A 9 -5.22 -1.16 -8.63
N ARG A 10 -4.03 -0.82 -8.13
CA ARG A 10 -3.86 0.01 -6.93
C ARG A 10 -3.54 1.45 -7.31
N MET A 11 -4.26 2.41 -6.72
CA MET A 11 -4.15 3.83 -6.98
C MET A 11 -3.86 4.60 -5.69
N VAL A 12 -2.61 4.98 -5.49
CA VAL A 12 -2.20 5.74 -4.29
C VAL A 12 -2.67 7.18 -4.41
N LEU A 13 -3.43 7.64 -3.41
CA LEU A 13 -4.09 8.94 -3.46
C LEU A 13 -3.15 10.06 -2.99
N ARG A 14 -3.31 11.24 -3.59
CA ARG A 14 -2.56 12.45 -3.22
C ARG A 14 -3.11 13.14 -1.99
N GLU A 15 -4.44 13.18 -1.89
CA GLU A 15 -5.17 13.85 -0.81
C GLU A 15 -5.25 12.93 0.40
N LEU A 16 -4.96 13.47 1.59
CA LEU A 16 -4.94 12.72 2.84
C LEU A 16 -5.85 13.42 3.87
N PRO A 17 -6.95 12.78 4.32
CA PRO A 17 -7.49 11.49 3.85
C PRO A 17 -8.23 11.62 2.50
N GLY A 18 -8.10 10.63 1.62
CA GLY A 18 -8.75 10.63 0.30
C GLY A 18 -10.19 10.09 0.30
N LEU A 19 -10.72 9.72 1.47
CA LEU A 19 -12.00 9.02 1.61
C LEU A 19 -13.16 9.79 1.00
N GLU A 20 -13.27 11.09 1.25
CA GLU A 20 -14.39 11.90 0.77
C GLU A 20 -14.50 11.85 -0.75
N LYS A 21 -13.37 11.93 -1.46
CA LYS A 21 -13.31 11.88 -2.91
C LYS A 21 -13.77 10.51 -3.44
N VAL A 22 -13.32 9.42 -2.82
CA VAL A 22 -13.73 8.05 -3.20
C VAL A 22 -15.21 7.81 -2.89
N ALA A 23 -15.68 8.22 -1.71
CA ALA A 23 -17.07 8.10 -1.30
C ALA A 23 -18.01 8.90 -2.21
N ASN A 24 -17.61 10.10 -2.64
CA ASN A 24 -18.37 10.90 -3.60
C ASN A 24 -18.47 10.22 -4.97
N ILE A 25 -17.41 9.58 -5.45
CA ILE A 25 -17.47 8.78 -6.70
C ILE A 25 -18.42 7.59 -6.50
N ALA A 26 -18.30 6.87 -5.39
CA ALA A 26 -19.15 5.72 -5.08
C ALA A 26 -20.63 6.08 -5.02
N GLN A 27 -20.97 7.17 -4.33
CA GLN A 27 -22.34 7.67 -4.23
C GLN A 27 -22.92 8.04 -5.60
N ARG A 28 -22.16 8.77 -6.43
CA ARG A 28 -22.58 9.16 -7.78
C ARG A 28 -22.70 7.96 -8.72
N GLY A 29 -21.86 6.95 -8.53
CA GLY A 29 -21.90 5.68 -9.25
C GLY A 29 -23.00 4.72 -8.77
N GLY A 30 -23.70 5.04 -7.68
CA GLY A 30 -24.71 4.17 -7.07
C GLY A 30 -24.13 2.91 -6.43
N TRP A 31 -22.83 2.89 -6.11
CA TRP A 31 -22.18 1.70 -5.56
C TRP A 31 -22.67 1.42 -4.14
N GLN A 32 -22.83 0.14 -3.82
CA GLN A 32 -23.26 -0.29 -2.49
C GLN A 32 -22.05 -0.68 -1.64
N VAL A 33 -22.02 -0.26 -0.37
CA VAL A 33 -21.01 -0.74 0.57
C VAL A 33 -21.26 -2.23 0.80
N VAL A 34 -20.24 -3.06 0.57
CA VAL A 34 -20.28 -4.51 0.79
C VAL A 34 -19.46 -4.92 2.02
N GLU A 35 -18.45 -4.13 2.38
CA GLU A 35 -17.62 -4.37 3.57
C GLU A 35 -17.08 -3.06 4.14
N THR A 36 -16.94 -3.02 5.48
CA THR A 36 -16.28 -1.93 6.20
C THR A 36 -15.62 -2.45 7.49
N ASN A 37 -14.51 -1.83 7.90
CA ASN A 37 -13.90 -2.04 9.21
C ASN A 37 -14.42 -1.09 10.30
N GLU A 38 -15.41 -0.25 10.00
CA GLU A 38 -16.00 0.68 10.98
C GLU A 38 -16.47 -0.05 12.24
N GLY A 39 -16.04 0.44 13.41
CA GLY A 39 -16.38 -0.14 14.72
C GLY A 39 -15.55 -1.37 15.12
N ARG A 40 -14.56 -1.79 14.33
CA ARG A 40 -13.64 -2.88 14.69
C ARG A 40 -12.41 -2.31 15.42
N ALA A 41 -12.13 -2.81 16.63
CA ALA A 41 -11.07 -2.28 17.49
C ALA A 41 -9.65 -2.65 17.04
N ASP A 42 -9.49 -3.79 16.36
CA ASP A 42 -8.19 -4.39 16.02
C ASP A 42 -7.92 -4.39 14.50
N ALA A 43 -8.26 -3.30 13.80
CA ALA A 43 -8.01 -3.24 12.36
C ALA A 43 -6.57 -2.82 12.05
N ASP A 44 -5.89 -3.59 11.18
CA ASP A 44 -4.55 -3.27 10.66
C ASP A 44 -4.51 -1.92 9.92
N TYR A 45 -5.68 -1.46 9.47
CA TYR A 45 -5.89 -0.21 8.77
C TYR A 45 -6.82 0.70 9.55
N LYS A 46 -6.63 2.01 9.41
CA LYS A 46 -7.48 3.01 10.02
C LYS A 46 -8.87 2.99 9.41
N THR A 47 -8.94 2.85 8.09
CA THR A 47 -10.19 2.80 7.35
C THR A 47 -10.07 1.80 6.21
N VAL A 48 -11.02 0.87 6.12
CA VAL A 48 -11.22 -0.01 4.96
C VAL A 48 -12.70 0.02 4.62
N ILE A 49 -13.03 0.41 3.39
CA ILE A 49 -14.40 0.37 2.88
C ILE A 49 -14.37 -0.22 1.48
N THR A 50 -15.15 -1.27 1.25
CA THR A 50 -15.31 -1.89 -0.05
C THR A 50 -16.70 -1.61 -0.57
N TRP A 51 -16.78 -1.12 -1.81
CA TRP A 51 -18.01 -0.94 -2.55
C TRP A 51 -18.11 -1.93 -3.71
N GLY A 52 -19.29 -2.49 -3.92
CA GLY A 52 -19.62 -3.25 -5.13
C GLY A 52 -20.04 -2.31 -6.26
N VAL A 53 -19.28 -2.33 -7.37
CA VAL A 53 -19.59 -1.58 -8.59
C VAL A 53 -20.58 -2.35 -9.45
N ASN A 54 -20.33 -3.65 -9.61
CA ASN A 54 -21.22 -4.62 -10.23
C ASN A 54 -20.90 -6.03 -9.67
N HIS A 55 -21.46 -7.09 -10.26
CA HIS A 55 -21.28 -8.47 -9.77
C HIS A 55 -19.82 -8.99 -9.77
N ASP A 56 -18.96 -8.42 -10.61
CA ASP A 56 -17.60 -8.91 -10.88
C ASP A 56 -16.52 -7.86 -10.57
N LEU A 57 -16.92 -6.69 -10.04
CA LEU A 57 -16.03 -5.55 -9.87
C LEU A 57 -16.32 -4.79 -8.58
N TRP A 58 -15.25 -4.54 -7.83
CA TRP A 58 -15.27 -3.84 -6.55
C TRP A 58 -14.22 -2.73 -6.52
N VAL A 59 -14.44 -1.78 -5.61
CA VAL A 59 -13.45 -0.77 -5.26
C VAL A 59 -13.29 -0.76 -3.75
N THR A 60 -12.07 -0.85 -3.25
CA THR A 60 -11.75 -0.70 -1.84
C THR A 60 -10.95 0.57 -1.60
N TYR A 61 -11.37 1.39 -0.64
CA TYR A 61 -10.55 2.43 -0.05
C TYR A 61 -9.81 1.86 1.16
N ILE A 62 -8.51 2.11 1.25
CA ILE A 62 -7.65 1.72 2.36
C ILE A 62 -6.93 2.97 2.86
N GLU A 63 -6.90 3.17 4.17
CA GLU A 63 -6.10 4.20 4.84
C GLU A 63 -5.20 3.57 5.91
N ASP A 64 -3.90 3.80 5.77
CA ASP A 64 -2.88 3.32 6.72
C ASP A 64 -2.93 4.11 8.03
N THR A 65 -2.87 3.40 9.15
CA THR A 65 -2.99 3.99 10.49
C THR A 65 -1.81 4.87 10.87
N ILE A 66 -0.61 4.54 10.38
CA ILE A 66 0.65 5.13 10.84
C ILE A 66 1.02 6.37 10.01
N THR A 67 0.92 6.24 8.69
CA THR A 67 1.37 7.25 7.73
C THR A 67 0.25 8.11 7.19
N HIS A 68 -1.01 7.69 7.41
CA HIS A 68 -2.21 8.25 6.81
C HIS A 68 -2.21 8.23 5.28
N VAL A 69 -1.31 7.47 4.65
CA VAL A 69 -1.35 7.25 3.21
C VAL A 69 -2.61 6.46 2.89
N SER A 70 -3.29 6.85 1.81
CA SER A 70 -4.48 6.15 1.35
C SER A 70 -4.33 5.64 -0.08
N CYS A 71 -5.03 4.56 -0.38
CA CYS A 71 -5.04 3.90 -1.67
C CYS A 71 -6.48 3.51 -2.03
N ALA A 72 -6.83 3.64 -3.30
CA ALA A 72 -8.02 3.02 -3.86
C ALA A 72 -7.60 1.80 -4.69
N VAL A 73 -8.21 0.65 -4.44
CA VAL A 73 -7.92 -0.60 -5.15
C VAL A 73 -9.15 -0.99 -5.95
N VAL A 74 -9.03 -1.07 -7.26
CA VAL A 74 -10.06 -1.64 -8.14
C VAL A 74 -9.71 -3.10 -8.35
N PHE A 75 -10.63 -4.01 -8.12
CA PHE A 75 -10.36 -5.44 -8.31
C PHE A 75 -11.59 -6.20 -8.78
N GLY A 76 -11.36 -7.33 -9.45
CA GLY A 76 -12.42 -8.10 -10.10
C GLY A 76 -11.92 -9.36 -10.79
N THR A 77 -12.82 -10.05 -11.50
CA THR A 77 -12.54 -11.33 -12.16
C THR A 77 -11.97 -11.18 -13.59
N GLY A 78 -12.08 -10.00 -14.21
CA GLY A 78 -11.62 -9.74 -15.58
C GLY A 78 -10.64 -8.57 -15.68
N GLN A 79 -9.44 -8.83 -16.23
CA GLN A 79 -8.35 -7.84 -16.35
C GLN A 79 -8.80 -6.57 -17.10
N GLU A 80 -9.41 -6.74 -18.27
CA GLU A 80 -9.87 -5.63 -19.11
C GLU A 80 -10.87 -4.73 -18.36
N ALA A 81 -11.81 -5.34 -17.63
CA ALA A 81 -12.79 -4.59 -16.84
C ALA A 81 -12.13 -3.84 -15.67
N VAL A 82 -11.16 -4.47 -14.98
CA VAL A 82 -10.39 -3.84 -13.90
C VAL A 82 -9.60 -2.65 -14.43
N ASP A 83 -8.85 -2.81 -15.52
CA ASP A 83 -8.02 -1.75 -16.09
C ASP A 83 -8.84 -0.58 -16.64
N ASP A 84 -9.91 -0.87 -17.40
CA ASP A 84 -10.79 0.15 -17.94
C ASP A 84 -11.45 0.96 -16.82
N TYR A 85 -11.85 0.30 -15.74
CA TYR A 85 -12.49 0.98 -14.62
C TYR A 85 -11.48 1.77 -13.78
N ALA A 86 -10.32 1.20 -13.50
CA ALA A 86 -9.23 1.89 -12.82
C ALA A 86 -8.82 3.16 -13.57
N LYS A 87 -8.76 3.12 -14.91
CA LYS A 87 -8.51 4.29 -15.75
C LYS A 87 -9.58 5.37 -15.62
N ARG A 88 -10.86 4.99 -15.51
CA ARG A 88 -11.96 5.95 -15.31
C ARG A 88 -11.92 6.56 -13.91
N VAL A 89 -11.70 5.74 -12.88
CA VAL A 89 -11.62 6.19 -11.49
C VAL A 89 -10.39 7.08 -11.28
N SER A 90 -9.25 6.74 -11.87
CA SER A 90 -8.00 7.51 -11.75
C SER A 90 -8.12 8.91 -12.35
N PHE A 91 -8.93 9.11 -13.39
CA PHE A 91 -9.23 10.43 -13.92
C PHE A 91 -9.85 11.36 -12.87
N PHE A 92 -10.73 10.83 -12.01
CA PHE A 92 -11.34 11.61 -10.95
C PHE A 92 -10.44 11.70 -9.71
N LEU A 93 -9.78 10.62 -9.33
CA LEU A 93 -8.97 10.58 -8.11
C LEU A 93 -7.63 11.30 -8.24
N GLU A 94 -7.08 11.38 -9.45
CA GLU A 94 -5.75 11.93 -9.75
C GLU A 94 -4.66 11.31 -8.86
N PRO A 95 -4.52 9.97 -8.83
CA PRO A 95 -3.52 9.32 -7.99
C PRO A 95 -2.10 9.72 -8.37
N PHE A 96 -1.13 9.38 -7.52
CA PHE A 96 0.27 9.45 -7.90
C PHE A 96 0.52 8.57 -9.14
N SER A 97 1.26 9.10 -10.11
CA SER A 97 1.73 8.28 -11.23
C SER A 97 2.90 7.41 -10.76
N ARG A 98 3.18 6.34 -11.50
CA ARG A 98 4.33 5.47 -11.24
C ARG A 98 5.63 6.29 -11.21
N GLU A 99 5.82 7.20 -12.17
CA GLU A 99 7.03 8.04 -12.23
C GLU A 99 7.17 8.92 -10.99
N GLN A 100 6.06 9.42 -10.45
CA GLN A 100 6.09 10.24 -9.23
C GLN A 100 6.35 9.42 -7.97
N LEU A 101 5.85 8.18 -7.92
CA LEU A 101 6.12 7.27 -6.80
C LEU A 101 7.59 6.85 -6.78
N LEU A 102 8.16 6.55 -7.96
CA LEU A 102 9.56 6.15 -8.13
C LEU A 102 10.54 7.32 -8.18
N ALA A 103 10.04 8.55 -8.22
CA ALA A 103 10.91 9.73 -8.26
C ALA A 103 11.85 9.72 -7.05
N PRO A 104 13.16 9.99 -7.24
CA PRO A 104 14.11 10.03 -6.15
C PRO A 104 13.73 11.15 -5.17
N GLY A 105 13.94 10.88 -3.89
CA GLY A 105 13.81 11.91 -2.86
C GLY A 105 14.86 13.00 -2.99
N THR A 106 14.62 14.13 -2.35
CA THR A 106 15.65 15.16 -2.18
C THR A 106 16.45 14.90 -0.91
N SER A 107 17.71 15.33 -0.88
CA SER A 107 18.54 15.26 0.33
C SER A 107 18.02 16.15 1.47
N THR A 108 17.15 17.10 1.16
CA THR A 108 16.49 18.01 2.10
C THR A 108 15.08 17.56 2.49
N GLU A 109 14.66 16.39 2.01
CA GLU A 109 13.34 15.84 2.30
C GLU A 109 13.20 15.58 3.80
N ALA A 110 12.09 16.06 4.38
CA ALA A 110 11.77 15.78 5.76
C ALA A 110 11.59 14.27 5.97
N ARG A 111 12.09 13.75 7.10
CA ARG A 111 11.96 12.32 7.47
C ARG A 111 10.55 11.77 7.32
N THR A 112 9.54 12.55 7.70
CA THR A 112 8.12 12.17 7.58
C THR A 112 7.66 12.02 6.14
N GLU A 113 8.19 12.83 5.22
CA GLU A 113 7.86 12.72 3.80
C GLU A 113 8.57 11.54 3.16
N LYS A 114 9.83 11.29 3.53
CA LYS A 114 10.56 10.08 3.13
C LYS A 114 9.84 8.80 3.56
N ALA A 115 9.39 8.75 4.81
CA ALA A 115 8.56 7.67 5.35
C ALA A 115 7.27 7.46 4.54
N ARG A 116 6.53 8.54 4.26
CA ARG A 116 5.31 8.47 3.46
C ARG A 116 5.59 7.98 2.04
N ARG A 117 6.68 8.41 1.40
CA ARG A 117 7.04 7.91 0.06
C ARG A 117 7.23 6.40 0.05
N ILE A 118 7.95 5.85 1.04
CA ILE A 118 8.16 4.40 1.15
C ILE A 118 6.83 3.65 1.30
N VAL A 119 5.94 4.14 2.16
CA VAL A 119 4.62 3.51 2.34
C VAL A 119 3.71 3.69 1.11
N ARG A 120 3.75 4.83 0.43
CA ARG A 120 3.05 5.03 -0.85
C ARG A 120 3.50 4.00 -1.90
N LEU A 121 4.80 3.80 -2.07
CA LEU A 121 5.36 2.78 -2.97
C LEU A 121 4.87 1.38 -2.61
N THR A 122 4.85 1.08 -1.33
CA THR A 122 4.40 -0.20 -0.81
C THR A 122 2.91 -0.44 -1.07
N LEU A 123 2.06 0.58 -0.89
CA LEU A 123 0.63 0.50 -1.17
C LEU A 123 0.30 0.48 -2.67
N ALA A 124 1.24 0.92 -3.52
CA ALA A 124 1.15 0.78 -4.98
C ALA A 124 1.57 -0.61 -5.47
N ALA A 125 2.33 -1.37 -4.67
CA ALA A 125 2.85 -2.66 -5.05
C ALA A 125 1.72 -3.68 -5.26
N SER A 126 1.80 -4.43 -6.35
CA SER A 126 0.91 -5.56 -6.63
C SER A 126 1.43 -6.85 -6.01
N ALA A 127 0.66 -7.93 -6.09
CA ALA A 127 1.13 -9.27 -5.75
C ALA A 127 2.32 -9.74 -6.62
N GLU A 128 2.46 -9.23 -7.84
CA GLU A 128 3.60 -9.54 -8.70
C GLU A 128 4.83 -8.71 -8.29
N PHE A 129 6.00 -9.34 -8.33
CA PHE A 129 7.25 -8.71 -7.94
C PHE A 129 7.58 -7.54 -8.85
N ASP A 130 7.83 -6.38 -8.24
CA ASP A 130 8.23 -5.16 -8.93
C ASP A 130 9.63 -4.75 -8.45
N GLU A 131 10.63 -4.98 -9.32
CA GLU A 131 12.03 -4.74 -9.01
C GLU A 131 12.33 -3.27 -8.68
N GLU A 132 11.66 -2.32 -9.36
CA GLU A 132 11.90 -0.88 -9.16
C GLU A 132 11.36 -0.42 -7.80
N ILE A 133 10.16 -0.87 -7.44
CA ILE A 133 9.58 -0.60 -6.10
C ILE A 133 10.45 -1.25 -5.02
N PHE A 134 10.82 -2.52 -5.22
CA PHE A 134 11.63 -3.24 -4.24
C PHE A 134 13.01 -2.60 -4.06
N ALA A 135 13.64 -2.10 -5.13
CA ALA A 135 14.92 -1.41 -5.05
C ALA A 135 14.85 -0.19 -4.13
N VAL A 136 13.79 0.62 -4.22
CA VAL A 136 13.62 1.80 -3.35
C VAL A 136 13.43 1.40 -1.88
N ILE A 137 12.64 0.34 -1.62
CA ILE A 137 12.44 -0.17 -0.25
C ILE A 137 13.76 -0.75 0.30
N SER A 138 14.49 -1.50 -0.52
CA SER A 138 15.80 -2.06 -0.18
C SER A 138 16.82 -0.96 0.11
N GLU A 139 16.83 0.14 -0.65
CA GLU A 139 17.68 1.31 -0.35
C GLU A 139 17.29 1.91 1.00
N ALA A 140 16.01 2.09 1.28
CA ALA A 140 15.52 2.61 2.56
C ALA A 140 15.87 1.71 3.76
N SER A 141 15.98 0.39 3.56
CA SER A 141 16.46 -0.54 4.61
C SER A 141 17.91 -0.30 5.04
N ARG A 142 18.68 0.48 4.26
CA ARG A 142 20.08 0.84 4.53
C ARG A 142 20.25 2.33 4.89
N ASP A 143 19.15 3.02 5.17
CA ASP A 143 19.16 4.44 5.52
C ASP A 143 19.96 4.70 6.80
N GLN A 144 20.54 5.90 6.94
CA GLN A 144 21.25 6.30 8.15
C GLN A 144 20.30 6.46 9.35
N ASP A 145 19.05 6.88 9.11
CA ASP A 145 18.04 7.03 10.14
C ASP A 145 17.38 5.67 10.49
N PRO A 146 17.50 5.18 11.74
CA PRO A 146 16.87 3.93 12.16
C PRO A 146 15.35 3.92 11.98
N GLN A 147 14.69 5.08 12.05
CA GLN A 147 13.24 5.16 11.83
C GLN A 147 12.88 4.86 10.37
N ILE A 148 13.69 5.30 9.41
CA ILE A 148 13.47 4.99 7.99
C ILE A 148 13.72 3.51 7.72
N ARG A 149 14.77 2.92 8.32
CA ARG A 149 15.01 1.47 8.23
C ARG A 149 13.85 0.67 8.81
N ASN A 150 13.33 1.09 9.96
CA ASN A 150 12.14 0.46 10.56
C ASN A 150 10.91 0.53 9.65
N ILE A 151 10.69 1.67 8.98
CA ILE A 151 9.59 1.83 8.03
C ILE A 151 9.78 0.91 6.81
N ALA A 152 11.01 0.79 6.29
CA ALA A 152 11.30 -0.14 5.20
C ALA A 152 11.03 -1.60 5.58
N ALA A 153 11.35 -2.00 6.82
CA ALA A 153 10.99 -3.32 7.35
C ALA A 153 9.48 -3.49 7.47
N TRP A 154 8.76 -2.55 8.07
CA TRP A 154 7.29 -2.63 8.17
C TRP A 154 6.59 -2.67 6.82
N SER A 155 7.13 -1.97 5.82
CA SER A 155 6.63 -2.02 4.45
C SER A 155 6.58 -3.43 3.87
N THR A 156 7.43 -4.37 4.31
CA THR A 156 7.37 -5.74 3.80
C THR A 156 6.14 -6.51 4.24
N VAL A 157 5.45 -6.09 5.30
CA VAL A 157 4.21 -6.74 5.77
C VAL A 157 3.11 -6.67 4.71
N TYR A 158 3.13 -5.64 3.89
CA TYR A 158 2.19 -5.45 2.79
C TYR A 158 2.60 -6.19 1.50
N LEU A 159 3.82 -6.76 1.46
CA LEU A 159 4.38 -7.40 0.28
C LEU A 159 4.33 -8.92 0.44
N THR A 160 3.92 -9.61 -0.63
CA THR A 160 3.92 -11.08 -0.68
C THR A 160 5.13 -11.64 -1.41
N TRP A 161 6.15 -10.80 -1.61
CA TRP A 161 7.35 -11.14 -2.40
C TRP A 161 8.38 -11.89 -1.55
N PRO A 162 8.92 -13.04 -2.01
CA PRO A 162 9.96 -13.77 -1.27
C PRO A 162 11.18 -12.92 -0.91
N GLN A 163 11.55 -11.97 -1.77
CA GLN A 163 12.66 -11.04 -1.57
C GLN A 163 12.46 -10.15 -0.33
N ALA A 164 11.21 -9.87 0.04
CA ALA A 164 10.89 -9.08 1.22
C ALA A 164 11.22 -9.86 2.51
N GLU A 165 10.95 -11.16 2.54
CA GLU A 165 11.35 -12.05 3.64
C GLU A 165 12.88 -12.16 3.74
N GLU A 166 13.57 -12.33 2.61
CA GLU A 166 15.04 -12.37 2.58
C GLU A 166 15.66 -11.08 3.14
N MET A 167 15.10 -9.92 2.78
CA MET A 167 15.51 -8.62 3.33
C MET A 167 15.30 -8.55 4.84
N LEU A 168 14.14 -8.99 5.34
CA LEU A 168 13.88 -9.03 6.79
C LEU A 168 14.86 -9.96 7.52
N ARG A 169 15.15 -11.15 6.99
CA ARG A 169 16.13 -12.08 7.57
C ARG A 169 17.50 -11.43 7.69
N TRP A 170 17.95 -10.75 6.64
CA TRP A 170 19.22 -10.02 6.65
C TRP A 170 19.21 -8.90 7.71
N MET A 171 18.14 -8.10 7.78
CA MET A 171 18.01 -7.05 8.78
C MET A 171 17.99 -7.60 10.22
N ALA A 172 17.33 -8.73 10.47
CA ALA A 172 17.26 -9.35 11.80
C ALA A 172 18.64 -9.78 12.37
N GLU A 173 19.59 -10.04 11.47
CA GLU A 173 20.97 -10.41 11.79
C GLU A 173 21.90 -9.19 11.87
N ASN A 174 21.73 -8.22 10.97
CA ASN A 174 22.72 -7.17 10.72
C ASN A 174 22.31 -5.76 11.17
N GLU A 175 21.05 -5.52 11.57
CA GLU A 175 20.56 -4.19 11.94
C GLU A 175 21.29 -3.64 13.19
N PRO A 176 22.03 -2.53 13.10
CA PRO A 176 22.82 -2.02 14.22
C PRO A 176 21.98 -1.47 15.39
N ASN A 177 20.75 -1.01 15.13
CA ASN A 177 19.85 -0.51 16.17
C ASN A 177 19.03 -1.67 16.77
N GLU A 178 19.15 -1.88 18.10
CA GLU A 178 18.51 -3.01 18.78
C GLU A 178 16.98 -2.98 18.71
N ASP A 179 16.35 -1.80 18.79
CA ASP A 179 14.89 -1.66 18.70
C ASP A 179 14.38 -2.05 17.32
N VAL A 180 15.04 -1.58 16.25
CA VAL A 180 14.71 -1.94 14.87
C VAL A 180 14.92 -3.44 14.66
N ARG A 181 16.04 -4.00 15.15
CA ARG A 181 16.33 -5.44 15.03
C ARG A 181 15.26 -6.30 15.70
N ASN A 182 14.83 -5.91 16.90
CA ASN A 182 13.77 -6.61 17.63
C ASN A 182 12.43 -6.48 16.90
N GLY A 183 12.11 -5.30 16.36
CA GLY A 183 10.93 -5.09 15.51
C GLY A 183 10.91 -6.01 14.30
N VAL A 184 12.02 -6.06 13.55
CA VAL A 184 12.19 -6.95 12.37
C VAL A 184 12.02 -8.43 12.75
N ARG A 185 12.59 -8.88 13.86
CA ARG A 185 12.39 -10.26 14.36
C ARG A 185 10.93 -10.54 14.69
N GLY A 186 10.23 -9.56 15.25
CA GLY A 186 8.78 -9.64 15.48
C GLY A 186 8.00 -9.82 14.18
N LEU A 187 8.35 -9.07 13.12
CA LEU A 187 7.72 -9.20 11.80
C LEU A 187 7.96 -10.58 11.18
N LEU A 188 9.19 -11.10 11.23
CA LEU A 188 9.51 -12.45 10.72
C LEU A 188 8.76 -13.57 11.43
N ALA A 189 8.40 -13.38 12.70
CA ALA A 189 7.64 -14.38 13.45
C ALA A 189 6.14 -14.40 13.08
N GLN A 190 5.67 -13.39 12.35
CA GLN A 190 4.28 -13.25 11.90
C GLN A 190 4.07 -13.68 10.44
N GLN A 191 5.15 -13.85 9.67
CA GLN A 191 5.14 -14.39 8.30
C GLN A 191 5.16 -15.92 8.33
#